data_AF-A0A1J8PVH7-F1
#
_entry.id   AF-A0A1J8PVH7-F1
#
_cell.length_a   1.000
_cell.length_b   1.000
_cell.length_c   1.000
_cell.angle_alpha   90.00
_cell.angle_beta   90.00
_cell.angle_gamma   90.00
#
_symmetry.space_group_name_H-M   'P 1'
#
loop_
_entity.id
_entity.type
_entity.pdbx_description
1 polymer ?
#
loop_
_entity_poly.entity_id
_entity_poly.type
_entity_poly.pdbx_seq_one_letter_code
_entity_poly.pdbx_strand_id
1 'polypeptide(L)'
;RSIALFYYWYQRIQSNKASFVFIDEFDSFYHHNLSKFIVKKLQEIDVQVVFTTHNTVIMNNDLSRPDCYFILSNGKIASLNKLTDKELREMHNLEKLYRAKKFV
;
A
#
# COMPACT_ATOMS: atom_id res chain seq x y z
N ARG A 1 -16.10 11.00 -8.84
CA ARG A 1 -15.38 10.99 -10.14
C ARG A 1 -14.14 10.09 -10.10
N SER A 2 -13.32 10.15 -9.04
CA SER A 2 -12.12 9.31 -8.84
C SER A 2 -12.38 7.79 -8.82
N ILE A 3 -13.44 7.32 -8.14
CA ILE A 3 -13.79 5.89 -8.08
C ILE A 3 -14.14 5.30 -9.46
N ALA A 4 -14.84 6.06 -10.30
CA ALA A 4 -15.20 5.61 -11.65
C ALA A 4 -13.96 5.43 -12.53
N LEU A 5 -12.95 6.31 -12.36
CA LEU A 5 -11.66 6.18 -13.03
C LEU A 5 -10.90 4.94 -12.55
N PHE A 6 -10.86 4.71 -11.23
CA PHE A 6 -10.29 3.48 -10.66
C PHE A 6 -10.97 2.25 -11.24
N TYR A 7 -12.30 2.21 -11.25
CA TYR A 7 -13.07 1.08 -11.78
C TYR A 7 -12.77 0.81 -13.25
N TYR A 8 -12.72 1.84 -14.09
CA TYR A 8 -12.35 1.70 -15.50
C TYR A 8 -10.96 1.07 -15.68
N TRP A 9 -9.96 1.55 -14.93
CA TRP A 9 -8.62 0.98 -14.98
C TRP A 9 -8.57 -0.44 -14.41
N TYR A 10 -9.30 -0.72 -13.34
CA TYR A 10 -9.42 -2.04 -12.74
C TYR A 10 -10.00 -3.07 -13.73
N GLN A 11 -11.03 -2.69 -14.50
CA GLN A 11 -11.57 -3.53 -15.58
C GLN A 11 -10.52 -3.73 -16.70
N ARG A 12 -9.81 -2.66 -17.10
CA ARG A 12 -8.73 -2.73 -18.10
C ARG A 12 -7.60 -3.67 -17.71
N ILE A 13 -7.14 -3.60 -16.46
CA ILE A 13 -6.06 -4.44 -15.92
C ILE A 13 -6.48 -5.92 -15.97
N GLN A 14 -7.69 -6.25 -15.51
CA GLN A 14 -8.22 -7.62 -15.55
C GLN A 14 -8.47 -8.13 -16.98
N SER A 15 -8.86 -7.26 -17.92
CA SER A 15 -9.15 -7.64 -19.31
C SER A 15 -7.92 -8.01 -20.16
N ASN A 16 -6.75 -8.11 -19.53
CA ASN A 16 -5.49 -8.65 -20.04
C ASN A 16 -4.70 -7.71 -20.99
N LYS A 17 -3.51 -7.28 -20.51
CA LYS A 17 -2.36 -6.72 -21.27
C LYS A 17 -1.19 -6.26 -20.36
N ALA A 18 -1.44 -5.92 -19.09
CA ALA A 18 -0.42 -5.35 -18.21
C ALA A 18 0.11 -6.39 -17.22
N SER A 19 1.44 -6.59 -17.20
CA SER A 19 2.13 -7.40 -16.18
C SER A 19 2.50 -6.60 -14.93
N PHE A 20 2.51 -5.27 -15.05
CA PHE A 20 2.90 -4.35 -13.98
C PHE A 20 2.02 -3.10 -14.00
N VAL A 21 1.60 -2.63 -12.83
CA VAL A 21 0.79 -1.43 -12.65
C VAL A 21 1.41 -0.57 -11.54
N PHE A 22 1.61 0.71 -11.85
CA PHE A 22 2.01 1.72 -10.86
C PHE A 22 0.88 2.74 -10.68
N ILE A 23 0.51 3.03 -9.43
CA ILE A 23 -0.54 4.00 -9.08
C ILE A 23 0.01 5.02 -8.10
N ASP A 24 0.13 6.27 -8.54
CA ASP A 24 0.58 7.35 -7.67
C ASP A 24 -0.60 7.93 -6.86
N GLU A 25 -0.37 8.21 -5.58
CA GLU A 25 -1.33 8.77 -4.61
C GLU A 25 -2.76 8.22 -4.74
N PHE A 26 -2.88 6.88 -4.70
CA PHE A 26 -4.10 6.20 -5.15
C PHE A 26 -5.37 6.59 -4.37
N ASP A 27 -5.24 7.11 -3.14
CA ASP A 27 -6.34 7.35 -2.20
C ASP A 27 -6.40 8.77 -1.61
N SER A 28 -5.76 9.75 -2.25
CA SER A 28 -5.72 11.17 -1.81
C SER A 28 -7.08 11.82 -1.50
N PHE A 29 -8.20 11.21 -1.92
CA PHE A 29 -9.56 11.69 -1.67
C PHE A 29 -10.52 10.62 -1.12
N TYR A 30 -10.01 9.48 -0.64
CA TYR A 30 -10.84 8.39 -0.15
C TYR A 30 -10.89 8.33 1.37
N HIS A 31 -12.05 7.95 1.90
CA HIS A 31 -12.16 7.56 3.30
C HIS A 31 -11.35 6.28 3.54
N HIS A 32 -10.71 6.14 4.71
CA HIS A 32 -9.79 5.04 5.01
C HIS A 32 -10.36 3.64 4.72
N ASN A 33 -11.66 3.40 4.98
CA ASN A 33 -12.30 2.12 4.68
C ASN A 33 -12.32 1.80 3.18
N LEU A 34 -12.53 2.82 2.35
CA LEU A 34 -12.52 2.67 0.89
C LEU A 34 -11.09 2.40 0.39
N SER A 35 -10.07 3.08 0.95
CA SER A 35 -8.67 2.80 0.63
C SER A 35 -8.32 1.33 0.90
N LYS A 36 -8.71 0.81 2.07
CA LYS A 36 -8.51 -0.60 2.42
C LYS A 36 -9.21 -1.55 1.44
N PHE A 37 -10.45 -1.25 1.06
CA PHE A 37 -11.20 -2.04 0.10
C PHE A 37 -10.50 -2.08 -1.27
N ILE A 38 -10.03 -0.93 -1.75
CA ILE A 38 -9.30 -0.82 -3.02
C ILE A 38 -8.01 -1.65 -3.00
N VAL A 39 -7.22 -1.55 -1.93
CA VAL A 39 -5.98 -2.35 -1.78
C VAL A 39 -6.29 -3.84 -1.84
N LYS A 40 -7.34 -4.31 -1.15
CA LYS A 40 -7.77 -5.72 -1.23
C LYS A 40 -8.14 -6.13 -2.66
N LYS A 41 -8.85 -5.28 -3.41
CA LYS A 41 -9.14 -5.55 -4.82
C LYS A 41 -7.89 -5.60 -5.70
N LEU A 42 -6.90 -4.76 -5.44
CA LEU A 42 -5.63 -4.80 -6.15
C LEU A 42 -4.77 -6.04 -5.80
N GLN A 43 -5.08 -6.76 -4.73
CA GLN A 43 -4.39 -8.00 -4.35
C GLN A 43 -5.03 -9.24 -4.96
N GLU A 44 -6.29 -9.15 -5.38
CA GLU A 44 -7.03 -10.24 -6.03
C GLU A 44 -6.66 -10.40 -7.52
N ILE A 45 -5.95 -9.43 -8.11
CA ILE A 45 -5.57 -9.43 -9.53
C ILE A 45 -4.21 -10.09 -9.73
N ASP A 46 -4.08 -10.86 -10.82
CA ASP A 46 -2.84 -11.54 -11.22
C ASP A 46 -1.87 -10.59 -11.96
N VAL A 47 -1.52 -9.48 -11.30
CA VAL A 47 -0.66 -8.41 -11.85
C VAL A 47 0.21 -7.85 -10.72
N GLN A 48 1.48 -7.53 -10.99
CA GLN A 48 2.31 -6.85 -10.00
C GLN A 48 1.87 -5.39 -9.86
N VAL A 49 1.42 -5.01 -8.67
CA VAL A 49 0.98 -3.64 -8.38
C VAL A 49 1.92 -2.96 -7.39
N VAL A 50 2.34 -1.74 -7.74
CA VAL A 50 3.00 -0.80 -6.83
C VAL A 50 2.14 0.45 -6.73
N PHE A 51 1.91 0.93 -5.52
CA PHE A 51 1.20 2.19 -5.33
C PHE A 51 1.86 3.05 -4.25
N THR A 52 1.66 4.35 -4.33
CA THR A 52 2.10 5.32 -3.32
C THR A 52 0.89 5.91 -2.60
N THR A 53 1.08 6.28 -1.33
CA THR A 53 0.05 6.95 -0.53
C THR A 53 0.68 7.63 0.68
N HIS A 54 0.02 8.69 1.17
CA HIS A 54 0.30 9.32 2.46
C HIS A 54 -0.53 8.72 3.61
N ASN A 55 -1.48 7.83 3.30
CA ASN A 55 -2.43 7.27 4.26
C ASN A 55 -1.80 6.13 5.08
N THR A 56 -1.30 6.46 6.27
CA THR A 56 -0.67 5.47 7.16
C THR A 56 -1.63 4.39 7.67
N VAL A 57 -2.95 4.60 7.58
CA VAL A 57 -3.97 3.65 8.07
C VAL A 57 -3.99 2.35 7.23
N ILE A 58 -3.43 2.38 6.02
CA ILE A 58 -3.28 1.19 5.17
C ILE A 58 -2.00 0.38 5.48
N MET A 59 -1.14 0.87 6.39
CA MET A 59 -0.02 0.09 6.92
C MET A 59 -0.54 -0.91 7.95
N ASN A 60 -1.04 -2.05 7.47
CA ASN A 60 -1.58 -3.13 8.28
C ASN A 60 -1.12 -4.49 7.72
N ASN A 61 -0.68 -5.39 8.59
CA ASN A 61 -0.32 -6.77 8.22
C ASN A 61 -1.47 -7.55 7.57
N ASP A 62 -2.73 -7.20 7.87
CA ASP A 62 -3.89 -7.81 7.21
C ASP A 62 -4.09 -7.34 5.77
N LEU A 63 -3.44 -6.23 5.39
CA LEU A 63 -3.46 -5.71 4.03
C LEU A 63 -2.24 -6.23 3.30
N SER A 64 -1.03 -5.83 3.68
CA SER A 64 0.18 -6.25 2.97
C SER A 64 1.23 -6.77 3.94
N ARG A 65 2.14 -7.59 3.43
CA ARG A 65 3.25 -8.10 4.23
C ARG A 65 4.21 -6.96 4.58
N PRO A 66 4.85 -6.97 5.78
CA PRO A 66 5.82 -5.95 6.18
C PRO A 66 6.93 -5.67 5.14
N ASP A 67 7.43 -6.68 4.46
CA ASP A 67 8.48 -6.57 3.44
C ASP A 67 8.03 -5.88 2.14
N CYS A 68 6.72 -5.70 1.95
CA CYS A 68 6.14 -5.02 0.80
C CYS A 68 5.85 -3.53 1.07
N TYR A 69 6.12 -3.04 2.29
CA TYR A 69 6.04 -1.61 2.61
C TYR A 69 7.40 -0.94 2.44
N PHE A 70 7.39 0.23 1.80
CA PHE A 70 8.58 1.06 1.62
C PHE A 70 8.28 2.47 2.12
N ILE A 71 9.17 2.99 2.97
CA ILE A 71 9.09 4.34 3.51
C ILE A 71 9.99 5.23 2.64
N LEU A 72 9.39 6.30 2.12
CA LEU A 72 10.08 7.34 1.38
C LEU A 72 10.31 8.53 2.31
N SER A 73 11.56 8.86 2.58
CA SER A 73 11.91 10.00 3.44
C SER A 73 13.27 10.57 3.05
N ASN A 74 13.39 11.91 3.00
CA ASN A 74 14.63 12.62 2.70
C ASN A 74 15.36 12.11 1.44
N GLY A 75 14.61 11.81 0.38
CA GLY A 75 15.15 11.29 -0.89
C GLY A 75 15.67 9.85 -0.83
N LYS A 76 15.42 9.13 0.27
CA LYS A 76 15.78 7.72 0.45
C LYS A 76 14.54 6.84 0.49
N ILE A 77 14.71 5.58 0.08
CA ILE A 77 13.69 4.54 0.16
C ILE A 77 14.23 3.43 1.04
N ALA A 78 13.48 3.05 2.07
CA ALA A 78 13.82 1.94 2.95
C ALA A 78 12.63 0.99 3.09
N SER A 79 12.88 -0.33 3.02
CA SER A 79 11.83 -1.31 3.30
C SER A 79 11.52 -1.34 4.79
N LEU A 80 10.23 -1.42 5.13
CA LEU A 80 9.75 -1.42 6.50
C LEU A 80 10.39 -2.53 7.33
N ASN A 81 10.60 -3.71 6.73
CA ASN A 81 11.21 -4.86 7.39
C ASN A 81 12.67 -4.67 7.81
N LYS A 82 13.38 -3.67 7.25
CA LYS A 82 14.77 -3.35 7.58
C LYS A 82 14.91 -2.26 8.63
N LEU A 83 13.81 -1.61 9.00
CA LEU A 83 13.82 -0.44 9.87
C LEU A 83 13.59 -0.79 11.36
N THR A 84 13.49 -2.08 11.69
CA THR A 84 13.43 -2.55 13.08
C THR A 84 13.99 -3.97 13.19
N ASP A 85 14.69 -4.23 14.29
CA ASP A 85 15.20 -5.56 14.63
C ASP A 85 14.11 -6.49 15.21
N LYS A 86 12.90 -5.96 15.47
CA LYS A 86 11.76 -6.75 15.96
C LYS A 86 11.07 -7.46 14.80
N GLU A 87 10.58 -8.67 15.04
CA GLU A 87 9.75 -9.39 14.07
C GLU A 87 8.44 -8.63 13.80
N LEU A 88 8.42 -7.86 12.71
CA LEU A 88 7.25 -7.09 12.27
C LEU A 88 6.03 -7.95 11.93
N ARG A 89 6.25 -9.25 11.68
CA ARG A 89 5.18 -10.22 11.41
C ARG A 89 4.29 -10.44 12.63
N GLU A 90 4.82 -10.35 13.84
CA GLU A 90 4.05 -10.53 15.08
C GLU A 90 3.30 -9.27 15.49
N MET A 91 3.72 -8.10 14.97
CA MET A 91 3.20 -6.81 15.41
C MET A 91 1.92 -6.41 14.70
N HIS A 92 0.81 -6.36 15.45
CA HIS A 92 -0.52 -6.05 14.91
C HIS A 92 -0.74 -4.57 14.56
N ASN A 93 0.23 -3.67 14.80
CA ASN A 93 0.01 -2.23 14.63
C ASN A 93 1.22 -1.52 14.00
N LEU A 94 1.46 -1.79 12.71
CA LEU A 94 2.49 -1.14 11.90
C LEU A 94 2.33 0.39 11.87
N GLU A 95 1.09 0.89 11.77
CA GLU A 95 0.81 2.33 11.77
C GLU A 95 1.35 3.02 13.04
N LYS A 96 1.11 2.45 14.23
CA LYS A 96 1.61 3.04 15.49
C LYS A 96 3.13 3.11 15.52
N LEU A 97 3.83 2.10 15.00
CA LEU A 97 5.29 2.09 14.93
C LEU A 97 5.82 3.16 13.99
N TYR A 98 5.16 3.32 12.85
CA TYR A 98 5.46 4.38 11.88
C TYR A 98 5.33 5.77 12.50
N ARG A 99 4.19 6.04 13.11
CA ARG A 99 3.92 7.34 13.76
C ARG A 99 4.84 7.61 14.94
N ALA A 100 5.27 6.57 15.66
CA ALA A 100 6.22 6.69 16.76
C ALA A 100 7.67 6.98 16.32
N LYS A 101 7.93 7.11 15.00
CA LYS A 101 9.28 7.31 14.42
C LYS A 101 10.30 6.29 14.94
N LYS A 102 9.83 5.07 15.25
CA LYS A 102 10.70 3.98 15.72
C LYS A 102 11.51 3.31 14.59
N PHE A 103 11.34 3.82 13.37
CA PHE A 103 12.12 3.43 12.22
C PHE A 103 13.35 4.34 12.15
N VAL A 104 14.50 3.75 12.45
CA VAL A 104 15.82 4.40 12.49
C VAL A 104 16.46 4.36 11.11
#